data_AF-A0A836EEM2-F1
#
_entry.id   AF-A0A836EEM2-F1
#
_cell.length_a   1.000
_cell.length_b   1.000
_cell.length_c   1.000
_cell.angle_alpha   90.00
_cell.angle_beta   90.00
_cell.angle_gamma   90.00
#
_symmetry.space_group_name_H-M   'P 1'
#
loop_
_entity.id
_entity.type
_entity.pdbx_description
1 polymer ?
#
loop_
_entity_poly.entity_id
_entity_poly.type
_entity_poly.pdbx_seq_one_letter_code
_entity_poly.pdbx_strand_id
1 'polypeptide(L)'
;KSANLSESVINALPKDLSTGIYYGWASLHGKVYKMVVSIGWNPYYKNEKKSMEVHLLHKFQRDLYGEELKIIISGYIRPEKDFSSLDELVTEIKNDIAIAERQLEEPVVNKLKNDDFLMINKTYL
;
A
#
# COMPACT_ATOMS: atom_id res chain seq x y z
N LYS A 1 -5.50 0.06 -8.94
CA LYS A 1 -4.30 -0.28 -9.78
C LYS A 1 -3.15 -0.52 -8.82
N SER A 2 -2.29 -1.52 -9.07
CA SER A 2 -1.16 -1.80 -8.18
C SER A 2 0.18 -1.24 -8.68
N ALA A 3 1.07 -0.95 -7.73
CA ALA A 3 2.42 -0.45 -7.94
C ALA A 3 3.40 -1.15 -6.98
N ASN A 4 4.51 -1.62 -7.53
CA ASN A 4 5.62 -2.18 -6.75
C ASN A 4 6.59 -1.07 -6.36
N LEU A 5 7.09 -1.11 -5.13
CA LEU A 5 8.12 -0.16 -4.70
C LEU A 5 9.54 -0.67 -4.93
N SER A 6 10.49 0.26 -5.05
CA SER A 6 11.89 -0.03 -5.33
C SER A 6 12.57 -0.77 -4.17
N GLU A 7 13.62 -1.51 -4.50
CA GLU A 7 14.42 -2.26 -3.53
C GLU A 7 14.99 -1.37 -2.40
N SER A 8 15.33 -0.12 -2.72
CA SER A 8 15.78 0.86 -1.73
C SER A 8 14.75 1.12 -0.63
N VAL A 9 13.45 1.17 -0.98
CA VAL A 9 12.37 1.35 0.00
C VAL A 9 12.22 0.09 0.84
N ILE A 10 12.26 -1.08 0.21
CA ILE A 10 12.17 -2.37 0.91
C ILE A 10 13.30 -2.53 1.95
N ASN A 11 14.52 -2.18 1.57
CA ASN A 11 15.68 -2.28 2.46
C ASN A 11 15.62 -1.29 3.64
N ALA A 12 14.84 -0.22 3.51
CA ALA A 12 14.63 0.77 4.57
C ALA A 12 13.45 0.42 5.50
N LEU A 13 12.67 -0.63 5.19
CA LEU A 13 11.57 -1.05 6.05
C LEU A 13 12.10 -1.53 7.42
N PRO A 14 11.38 -1.25 8.52
CA PRO A 14 11.68 -1.84 9.81
C PRO A 14 11.72 -3.37 9.72
N LYS A 15 12.76 -3.98 10.29
CA LYS A 15 12.97 -5.44 10.21
C LYS A 15 11.82 -6.20 10.86
N ASP A 16 11.28 -5.64 11.94
CA ASP A 16 10.17 -6.13 12.75
C ASP A 16 8.78 -5.86 12.16
N LEU A 17 8.67 -5.14 11.03
CA LEU A 17 7.40 -4.98 10.33
C LEU A 17 6.90 -6.34 9.84
N SER A 18 5.79 -6.84 10.38
CA SER A 18 5.21 -8.12 9.95
C SER A 18 4.85 -8.13 8.46
N THR A 19 4.80 -9.33 7.88
CA THR A 19 4.14 -9.49 6.57
C THR A 19 2.63 -9.51 6.74
N GLY A 20 1.91 -9.20 5.67
CA GLY A 20 0.46 -9.17 5.64
C GLY A 20 -0.09 -7.98 4.87
N ILE A 21 -1.38 -7.73 5.08
CA ILE A 21 -2.14 -6.70 4.41
C ILE A 21 -2.33 -5.52 5.36
N TYR A 22 -2.01 -4.34 4.85
CA TYR A 22 -2.15 -3.06 5.54
C TYR A 22 -2.99 -2.10 4.72
N TYR A 23 -3.44 -1.02 5.35
CA TYR A 23 -4.15 0.06 4.68
C TYR A 23 -3.56 1.42 5.03
N GLY A 24 -3.88 2.42 4.23
CA GLY A 24 -3.56 3.80 4.55
C GLY A 24 -3.80 4.76 3.40
N TRP A 25 -2.94 5.76 3.32
CA TRP A 25 -3.05 6.83 2.35
C TRP A 25 -1.84 6.83 1.41
N ALA A 26 -2.08 7.15 0.15
CA ALA A 26 -1.05 7.34 -0.84
C ALA A 26 -1.22 8.68 -1.54
N SER A 27 -0.11 9.36 -1.83
CA SER A 27 -0.09 10.58 -2.62
C SER A 27 0.62 10.34 -3.94
N LEU A 28 -0.01 10.81 -5.01
CA LEU A 28 0.54 10.87 -6.35
C LEU A 28 0.40 12.32 -6.83
N HIS A 29 1.53 13.00 -7.00
CA HIS A 29 1.59 14.43 -7.37
C HIS A 29 0.80 15.36 -6.42
N GLY A 30 0.77 15.06 -5.12
CA GLY A 30 0.04 15.84 -4.13
C GLY A 30 -1.46 15.54 -4.06
N LYS A 31 -1.97 14.63 -4.91
CA LYS A 31 -3.33 14.13 -4.81
C LYS A 31 -3.35 12.86 -3.98
N VAL A 32 -4.15 12.87 -2.91
CA VAL A 32 -4.21 11.80 -1.92
C VAL A 32 -5.34 10.82 -2.22
N TYR A 33 -5.05 9.53 -2.07
CA TYR A 33 -5.90 8.39 -2.37
C TYR A 33 -5.87 7.37 -1.23
N LYS A 34 -6.99 6.68 -1.02
CA LYS A 34 -7.00 5.48 -0.18
C LYS A 34 -6.19 4.38 -0.85
N MET A 35 -5.50 3.57 -0.06
CA MET A 35 -4.73 2.43 -0.55
C MET A 35 -4.80 1.23 0.40
N VAL A 36 -4.60 0.05 -0.16
CA VAL A 36 -4.15 -1.14 0.58
C VAL A 36 -2.74 -1.49 0.11
N VAL A 37 -1.95 -2.11 0.98
CA VAL A 37 -0.61 -2.56 0.63
C VAL A 37 -0.39 -3.98 1.14
N SER A 38 0.11 -4.83 0.26
CA SER A 38 0.59 -6.18 0.60
C SER A 38 2.07 -6.11 0.86
N ILE A 39 2.50 -6.60 2.02
CA ILE A 39 3.92 -6.77 2.37
C ILE A 39 4.16 -8.26 2.55
N GLY A 40 5.01 -8.85 1.71
CA GLY A 40 5.27 -10.29 1.72
C GLY A 40 6.75 -10.60 1.59
N TRP A 41 7.09 -11.86 1.42
CA TRP A 41 8.45 -12.29 1.07
C TRP A 41 8.59 -12.50 -0.43
N ASN A 42 9.74 -12.11 -0.99
CA ASN A 42 10.01 -12.27 -2.41
C ASN A 42 10.66 -13.65 -2.68
N PRO A 43 9.95 -14.58 -3.39
CA PRO A 43 10.47 -15.92 -3.66
C PRO A 43 11.74 -15.92 -4.53
N TYR A 44 11.91 -14.93 -5.39
CA TYR A 44 13.07 -14.82 -6.28
C TYR A 44 14.37 -14.49 -5.54
N TYR A 45 14.26 -13.96 -4.31
CA TYR A 45 15.40 -13.69 -3.43
C TYR A 45 15.44 -14.69 -2.26
N LYS A 46 15.04 -15.95 -2.50
CA LYS A 46 15.04 -17.02 -1.48
C LYS A 46 14.28 -16.64 -0.19
N ASN A 47 13.27 -15.76 -0.29
CA ASN A 47 12.55 -15.21 0.84
C ASN A 47 13.43 -14.48 1.88
N GLU A 48 14.58 -13.94 1.48
CA GLU A 48 15.45 -13.13 2.35
C GLU A 48 15.08 -11.63 2.31
N LYS A 49 14.31 -11.22 1.31
CA LYS A 49 13.87 -9.84 1.11
C LYS A 49 12.36 -9.76 1.06
N LYS A 50 11.80 -8.72 1.69
CA LYS A 50 10.37 -8.42 1.58
C LYS A 50 10.04 -7.90 0.18
N SER A 51 8.78 -7.99 -0.19
CA SER A 51 8.18 -7.28 -1.33
C SER A 51 7.07 -6.37 -0.80
N MET A 52 6.77 -5.31 -1.53
CA MET A 52 5.66 -4.43 -1.20
C MET A 52 4.91 -4.00 -2.45
N GLU A 53 3.62 -4.30 -2.48
CA GLU A 53 2.71 -3.98 -3.58
C GLU A 53 1.56 -3.11 -3.07
N VAL A 54 1.50 -1.87 -3.55
CA VAL A 54 0.48 -0.90 -3.17
C VAL A 54 -0.65 -0.92 -4.18
N HIS A 55 -1.88 -1.15 -3.75
CA HIS A 55 -3.08 -0.99 -4.57
C HIS A 55 -3.81 0.30 -4.22
N LEU A 56 -3.83 1.25 -5.16
CA LEU A 56 -4.63 2.47 -5.01
C LEU A 56 -6.10 2.16 -5.28
N LEU A 57 -6.97 2.58 -4.36
CA LEU A 57 -8.44 2.46 -4.43
C LEU A 57 -9.00 3.57 -5.33
N HIS A 58 -8.43 3.68 -6.52
CA HIS A 58 -8.83 4.62 -7.55
C HIS A 58 -8.57 4.03 -8.94
N LYS A 59 -9.47 4.31 -9.87
CA LYS A 59 -9.34 3.87 -11.26
C LYS A 59 -8.49 4.89 -12.02
N PHE A 60 -7.28 4.48 -12.38
CA PHE A 60 -6.40 5.25 -13.27
C PHE A 60 -6.56 4.78 -14.71
N GLN A 61 -6.65 5.72 -15.64
CA GLN A 61 -6.67 5.43 -17.07
C GLN A 61 -5.28 5.23 -17.68
N ARG A 62 -4.21 5.61 -16.94
CA ARG A 62 -2.81 5.48 -17.37
C ARG A 62 -2.01 4.58 -16.43
N ASP A 63 -0.85 4.12 -16.89
CA ASP A 63 0.17 3.50 -16.04
C ASP A 63 0.86 4.51 -15.13
N LEU A 64 1.34 4.01 -13.99
CA LEU A 64 1.98 4.82 -12.94
C LEU A 64 3.48 4.49 -12.82
N TYR A 65 4.06 3.82 -13.82
CA TYR A 65 5.48 3.47 -13.82
C TYR A 65 6.34 4.74 -13.91
N GLY A 66 7.38 4.80 -13.08
CA GLY A 66 8.30 5.94 -13.00
C GLY A 66 7.78 7.13 -12.18
N GLU A 67 6.54 7.09 -11.72
CA GLU A 67 5.96 8.13 -10.87
C GLU A 67 6.41 7.96 -9.42
N GLU A 68 6.63 9.07 -8.70
CA GLU A 68 6.89 9.04 -7.26
C GLU A 68 5.58 8.81 -6.50
N LEU A 69 5.51 7.69 -5.77
CA LEU A 69 4.40 7.38 -4.87
C LEU A 69 4.84 7.54 -3.42
N LYS A 70 4.15 8.41 -2.68
CA LYS A 70 4.32 8.56 -1.24
C LYS A 70 3.23 7.82 -0.51
N ILE A 71 3.54 7.08 0.54
CA ILE A 71 2.54 6.34 1.30
C ILE A 71 2.69 6.55 2.81
N ILE A 72 1.56 6.59 3.51
CA ILE A 72 1.46 6.44 4.96
C ILE A 72 0.69 5.16 5.23
N ILE A 73 1.32 4.21 5.91
CA ILE A 73 0.66 3.01 6.42
C ILE A 73 -0.03 3.38 7.74
N SER A 74 -1.35 3.25 7.79
CA SER A 74 -2.18 3.69 8.91
C SER A 74 -2.62 2.55 9.82
N GLY A 75 -2.60 1.32 9.34
CA GLY A 75 -2.99 0.16 10.15
C GLY A 75 -2.86 -1.17 9.41
N TYR A 76 -2.99 -2.24 10.18
CA TYR A 76 -2.91 -3.63 9.74
C TYR A 76 -4.31 -4.24 9.61
N ILE A 77 -4.52 -5.07 8.59
CA ILE A 77 -5.78 -5.79 8.35
C ILE A 77 -5.64 -7.24 8.82
N ARG A 78 -4.69 -7.98 8.23
CA ARG A 78 -4.58 -9.44 8.40
C ARG A 78 -3.22 -9.98 7.93
N PRO A 79 -2.83 -11.20 8.35
CA PRO A 79 -1.62 -11.84 7.81
C PRO A 79 -1.80 -12.26 6.36
N GLU A 80 -0.69 -12.63 5.71
CA GLU A 80 -0.71 -13.33 4.43
C GLU A 80 -1.53 -14.63 4.56
N LYS A 81 -2.21 -15.01 3.49
CA LYS A 81 -3.08 -16.18 3.44
C LYS A 81 -2.88 -16.88 2.11
N ASP A 82 -2.77 -18.21 2.15
CA ASP A 82 -2.79 -19.04 0.97
C ASP A 82 -4.23 -19.22 0.49
N PHE A 83 -4.44 -19.18 -0.82
CA PHE A 83 -5.75 -19.34 -1.43
C PHE A 83 -5.77 -20.59 -2.30
N SER A 84 -6.84 -21.36 -2.20
CA SER A 84 -7.01 -22.59 -2.98
C SER A 84 -7.57 -22.32 -4.39
N SER A 85 -8.09 -21.10 -4.62
CA SER A 85 -8.62 -20.67 -5.91
C SER A 85 -8.46 -19.16 -6.16
N LEU A 86 -8.56 -18.77 -7.44
CA LEU A 86 -8.59 -17.36 -7.83
C LEU A 86 -9.80 -16.61 -7.24
N ASP A 87 -10.95 -17.26 -7.14
CA ASP A 87 -12.18 -16.65 -6.61
C ASP A 87 -12.05 -16.33 -5.11
N GLU A 88 -11.41 -17.21 -4.34
CA GLU A 88 -11.08 -16.95 -2.93
C GLU A 88 -10.14 -15.74 -2.79
N LEU A 89 -9.07 -15.70 -3.60
CA LEU A 89 -8.14 -14.57 -3.62
C LEU A 89 -8.86 -13.25 -3.93
N VAL A 90 -9.67 -13.23 -4.99
CA VAL A 90 -10.43 -12.04 -5.41
C VAL A 90 -11.42 -11.61 -4.33
N THR A 91 -12.07 -12.56 -3.67
CA THR A 91 -13.01 -12.29 -2.58
C THR A 91 -12.28 -11.66 -1.39
N GLU A 92 -11.13 -12.20 -1.00
CA GLU A 92 -10.35 -11.68 0.11
C GLU A 92 -9.81 -10.27 -0.18
N ILE A 93 -9.32 -10.00 -1.40
CA ILE A 93 -8.89 -8.66 -1.81
C ILE A 93 -10.04 -7.65 -1.72
N LYS A 94 -11.26 -8.04 -2.12
CA LYS A 94 -12.45 -7.18 -1.98
C LYS A 94 -12.78 -6.89 -0.52
N ASN A 95 -12.64 -7.89 0.36
CA ASN A 95 -12.83 -7.71 1.79
C ASN A 95 -11.78 -6.75 2.37
N ASP A 96 -10.51 -6.91 2.00
CA ASP A 96 -9.42 -6.03 2.42
C ASP A 96 -9.69 -4.56 2.03
N ILE A 97 -10.16 -4.35 0.79
CA ILE A 97 -10.57 -3.02 0.30
C ILE A 97 -11.72 -2.46 1.12
N ALA A 98 -12.76 -3.24 1.38
CA ALA A 98 -13.92 -2.79 2.17
C ALA A 98 -13.54 -2.44 3.61
N ILE A 99 -12.65 -3.23 4.23
CA ILE A 99 -12.10 -2.94 5.56
C ILE A 99 -11.32 -1.62 5.53
N ALA A 100 -10.40 -1.46 4.57
CA ALA A 100 -9.61 -0.26 4.41
C ALA A 100 -10.49 0.99 4.22
N GLU A 101 -11.51 0.91 3.36
CA GLU A 101 -12.43 2.02 3.12
C GLU A 101 -13.11 2.50 4.39
N ARG A 102 -13.55 1.56 5.24
CA ARG A 102 -14.18 1.84 6.53
C ARG A 102 -13.17 2.40 7.54
N GLN A 103 -12.03 1.75 7.73
CA GLN A 103 -11.03 2.15 8.72
C GLN A 103 -10.42 3.52 8.43
N LEU A 104 -10.32 3.88 7.13
CA LEU A 104 -9.81 5.19 6.72
C LEU A 104 -10.79 6.34 7.02
N GLU A 105 -12.04 6.07 7.37
CA GLU A 105 -12.98 7.09 7.87
C GLU A 105 -12.89 7.33 9.37
N GLU A 106 -12.17 6.49 10.13
CA GLU A 106 -11.97 6.72 11.55
C GLU A 106 -11.24 8.06 11.78
N PRO A 107 -11.71 8.95 12.69
CA PRO A 107 -11.23 10.33 12.76
C PRO A 107 -9.71 10.50 12.90
N VAL A 108 -9.05 9.60 13.62
CA VAL A 108 -7.59 9.63 13.82
C VAL A 108 -6.87 9.31 12.51
N VAL A 109 -7.33 8.28 11.80
CA VAL A 109 -6.73 7.84 10.54
C VAL A 109 -7.06 8.79 9.40
N ASN A 110 -8.30 9.32 9.36
CA ASN A 110 -8.76 10.20 8.28
C ASN A 110 -7.95 11.50 8.22
N LYS A 111 -7.52 12.02 9.38
CA LYS A 111 -6.69 13.24 9.46
C LYS A 111 -5.35 13.09 8.74
N LEU A 112 -4.79 11.88 8.69
CA LEU A 112 -3.50 11.60 8.04
C LEU A 112 -3.52 11.89 6.52
N LYS A 113 -4.69 11.95 5.88
CA LYS A 113 -4.79 12.33 4.47
C LYS A 113 -4.32 13.77 4.19
N ASN A 114 -4.25 14.61 5.22
CA ASN A 114 -3.79 15.98 5.16
C ASN A 114 -2.35 16.15 5.69
N ASP A 115 -1.63 15.05 5.95
CA ASP A 115 -0.26 15.12 6.44
C ASP A 115 0.65 15.81 5.42
N ASP A 116 1.51 16.72 5.90
CA ASP A 116 2.42 17.51 5.06
C ASP A 116 3.30 16.61 4.18
N PHE A 117 3.68 15.41 4.65
CA PHE A 117 4.43 14.44 3.87
C PHE A 117 3.73 14.06 2.56
N LEU A 118 2.40 13.91 2.60
CA LEU A 118 1.58 13.55 1.44
C LEU A 118 1.27 14.77 0.56
N MET A 119 1.16 15.96 1.15
CA MET A 119 0.73 17.17 0.45
C MET A 119 1.86 17.92 -0.25
N ILE A 120 3.09 17.84 0.26
CA ILE A 120 4.23 18.58 -0.32
C ILE A 120 4.74 17.84 -1.56
N ASN A 121 4.65 18.47 -2.73
CA ASN A 121 5.48 18.08 -3.87
C ASN A 121 6.86 18.71 -3.68
N LYS A 122 7.92 17.89 -3.53
CA LYS A 122 9.27 18.43 -3.61
C LYS A 122 9.50 18.78 -5.08
N THR A 123 9.35 20.06 -5.41
CA THR A 123 9.93 20.59 -6.64
C THR A 123 11.44 20.48 -6.47
N TYR A 124 12.06 19.46 -7.04
CA TYR A 124 13.50 19.48 -7.24
C TYR A 124 13.78 20.58 -8.26
N LEU A 125 14.35 21.69 -7.79
CA LEU A 125 14.98 22.71 -8.63
C LEU A 125 16.33 22.18 -9.14
#